data_AF-A0A2V1C072-F1
#
_entry.id   AF-A0A2V1C072-F1
#
_cell.length_a   1.000
_cell.length_b   1.000
_cell.length_c   1.000
_cell.angle_alpha   90.00
_cell.angle_beta   90.00
_cell.angle_gamma   90.00
#
_symmetry.space_group_name_H-M   'P 1'
#
loop_
_entity.id
_entity.type
_entity.pdbx_description
1 polymer ?
#
loop_
_entity_poly.entity_id
_entity_poly.type
_entity_poly.pdbx_seq_one_letter_code
_entity_poly.pdbx_strand_id
1 'polypeptide(L)'
;MAPPTALAIATSSLQRLVKEELSYEKELQGQESRLEKILATKDEDENAEYKLNQERAAIQETKNVFPPLRERIKDALQKLEDQVEEGQSNGASEEEITKAKEVIKSAKEASKQ
;
A
#
# COMPACT_ATOMS: atom_id res chain seq x y z
N MET A 1 -30.24 -3.91 -1.20
CA MET A 1 -29.26 -2.80 -1.04
C MET A 1 -29.14 -2.10 -2.37
N ALA A 2 -29.09 -0.77 -2.37
CA ALA A 2 -28.76 -0.01 -3.58
C ALA A 2 -27.30 -0.29 -3.99
N PRO A 3 -26.97 -0.25 -5.29
CA PRO A 3 -25.58 -0.37 -5.73
C PRO A 3 -24.73 0.79 -5.18
N PRO A 4 -23.44 0.55 -4.90
CA PRO A 4 -22.55 1.61 -4.42
C PRO A 4 -22.35 2.68 -5.51
N THR A 5 -22.20 3.93 -5.08
CA THR A 5 -21.90 5.07 -5.95
C THR A 5 -20.48 4.98 -6.52
N ALA A 6 -20.20 5.70 -7.61
CA ALA A 6 -18.86 5.76 -8.19
C ALA A 6 -17.83 6.35 -7.20
N LEU A 7 -18.23 7.37 -6.42
CA LEU A 7 -17.45 7.95 -5.33
C LEU A 7 -17.14 6.91 -4.23
N ALA A 8 -18.14 6.14 -3.79
CA ALA A 8 -17.94 5.09 -2.79
C ALA A 8 -17.00 3.98 -3.30
N ILE A 9 -17.13 3.59 -4.57
CA ILE A 9 -16.24 2.61 -5.21
C ILE A 9 -14.80 3.14 -5.25
N ALA A 10 -14.58 4.36 -5.73
CA ALA A 10 -13.26 4.99 -5.79
C ALA A 10 -12.62 5.10 -4.40
N THR A 11 -13.40 5.52 -3.39
CA THR A 11 -12.99 5.60 -1.99
C THR A 11 -12.48 4.25 -1.49
N SER A 12 -13.28 3.19 -1.69
CA SER A 12 -12.90 1.84 -1.24
C SER A 12 -11.68 1.28 -1.98
N SER A 13 -11.51 1.64 -3.26
CA SER A 13 -10.38 1.20 -4.08
C SER A 13 -9.07 1.78 -3.58
N LEU A 14 -9.01 3.10 -3.36
CA LEU A 14 -7.81 3.74 -2.82
C LEU A 14 -7.48 3.22 -1.41
N GLN A 15 -8.50 3.09 -0.56
CA GLN A 15 -8.31 2.58 0.80
C GLN A 15 -7.71 1.16 0.81
N ARG A 16 -8.13 0.27 -0.11
CA ARG A 16 -7.57 -1.08 -0.22
C ARG A 16 -6.12 -1.05 -0.68
N LEU A 17 -5.79 -0.24 -1.68
CA LEU A 17 -4.43 -0.16 -2.21
C LEU A 17 -3.44 0.38 -1.17
N VAL A 18 -3.82 1.39 -0.39
CA VAL A 18 -2.99 1.90 0.71
C VAL A 18 -2.78 0.83 1.80
N LYS A 19 -3.82 0.06 2.13
CA LYS A 19 -3.68 -1.07 3.07
C LYS A 19 -2.78 -2.18 2.54
N GLU A 20 -2.82 -2.43 1.24
CA GLU A 20 -1.95 -3.39 0.54
C GLU A 20 -0.49 -2.94 0.63
N GLU A 21 -0.19 -1.67 0.35
CA GLU A 21 1.17 -1.12 0.48
C GLU A 21 1.69 -1.24 1.92
N LEU A 22 0.90 -0.83 2.91
CA LEU A 22 1.27 -0.96 4.33
C LEU A 22 1.51 -2.42 4.76
N SER A 23 0.83 -3.38 4.12
CA SER A 23 1.08 -4.80 4.38
C SER A 23 2.45 -5.23 3.86
N TYR A 24 2.80 -4.82 2.64
CA TYR A 24 4.11 -5.11 2.05
C TYR A 24 5.25 -4.40 2.78
N GLU A 25 5.04 -3.18 3.29
CA GLU A 25 6.04 -2.50 4.12
C GLU A 25 6.34 -3.27 5.41
N LYS A 26 5.31 -3.78 6.09
CA LYS A 26 5.48 -4.63 7.28
C LYS A 26 6.18 -5.94 6.97
N GLU A 27 5.86 -6.55 5.83
CA GLU A 27 6.54 -7.75 5.37
C GLU A 27 8.02 -7.49 5.12
N LEU A 28 8.34 -6.41 4.41
CA LEU A 28 9.71 -6.00 4.13
C LEU A 28 10.50 -5.74 5.43
N GLN A 29 9.93 -5.00 6.38
CA GLN A 29 10.55 -4.77 7.70
C GLN A 29 10.84 -6.10 8.43
N GLY A 30 9.91 -7.05 8.35
CA GLY A 30 10.09 -8.38 8.94
C GLY A 30 11.21 -9.18 8.26
N GLN A 31 11.31 -9.11 6.94
CA GLN A 31 12.38 -9.73 6.16
C GLN A 31 13.74 -9.10 6.46
N GLU A 32 13.83 -7.77 6.47
CA GLU A 32 15.07 -7.04 6.77
C GLU A 32 15.55 -7.34 8.21
N SER A 33 14.65 -7.41 9.19
CA SER A 33 15.00 -7.82 10.56
C SER A 33 15.50 -9.27 10.66
N ARG A 34 14.95 -10.20 9.84
CA ARG A 34 15.47 -11.57 9.77
C ARG A 34 16.85 -11.61 9.12
N LEU A 35 17.05 -10.86 8.04
CA LEU A 35 18.33 -10.74 7.36
C LEU A 35 19.42 -10.23 8.32
N GLU A 36 19.12 -9.20 9.12
CA GLU A 36 20.04 -8.67 10.13
C GLU A 36 20.44 -9.74 11.16
N LYS A 37 19.49 -10.56 11.63
CA LYS A 37 19.77 -11.66 12.57
C LYS A 37 20.65 -12.74 11.96
N ILE A 38 20.42 -13.07 10.69
CA ILE A 38 21.28 -14.04 9.95
C ILE A 38 22.71 -13.48 9.86
N LEU A 39 22.86 -12.21 9.48
CA LEU A 39 24.16 -11.56 9.35
C LEU A 39 24.92 -11.39 10.67
N ALA A 40 24.19 -11.20 11.79
CA ALA A 40 24.78 -11.07 13.12
C ALA A 40 25.21 -12.42 13.72
N THR A 41 24.70 -13.54 13.19
CA THR A 41 25.03 -14.88 13.67
C THR A 41 26.32 -15.36 13.01
N LYS A 42 27.32 -15.73 13.80
CA LYS A 42 28.48 -16.50 13.30
C LYS A 42 28.07 -17.96 13.23
N ASP A 43 27.25 -18.28 12.23
CA ASP A 43 26.71 -19.63 12.07
C ASP A 43 27.77 -20.52 11.37
N GLU A 44 28.05 -21.68 11.95
CA GLU A 44 28.89 -22.73 11.31
C GLU A 44 28.03 -23.63 10.40
N ASP A 45 26.74 -23.32 10.21
CA ASP A 45 25.86 -24.00 9.27
C ASP A 45 26.39 -23.90 7.84
N GLU A 46 26.67 -25.06 7.24
CA GLU A 46 27.09 -25.20 5.84
C GLU A 46 26.11 -24.54 4.85
N ASN A 47 24.87 -24.30 5.26
CA ASN A 47 23.82 -23.67 4.46
C ASN A 47 23.64 -22.16 4.74
N ALA A 48 24.48 -21.54 5.55
CA ALA A 48 24.34 -20.13 5.92
C ALA A 48 24.26 -19.19 4.70
N GLU A 49 25.10 -19.42 3.69
CA GLU A 49 25.10 -18.64 2.45
C GLU A 49 23.82 -18.87 1.63
N TYR A 50 23.32 -20.10 1.57
CA TYR A 50 22.08 -20.42 0.87
C TYR A 50 20.88 -19.75 1.52
N LYS A 51 20.79 -19.77 2.86
CA LYS A 51 19.74 -19.08 3.63
C LYS A 51 19.81 -17.56 3.43
N LEU A 52 21.02 -17.00 3.44
CA LEU A 52 21.26 -15.57 3.20
C LEU A 52 20.77 -15.15 1.80
N ASN A 53 21.09 -15.94 0.78
CA ASN A 53 20.69 -15.65 -0.59
C ASN A 53 19.16 -15.77 -0.77
N GLN A 54 18.52 -16.73 -0.11
CA GLN A 54 17.05 -16.83 -0.11
C GLN A 54 16.37 -15.63 0.52
N GLU A 55 16.82 -15.18 1.70
CA GLU A 55 16.21 -14.01 2.35
C GLU A 55 16.40 -12.74 1.50
N ARG A 56 17.57 -12.57 0.89
CA ARG A 56 17.83 -11.46 -0.06
C ARG A 56 16.92 -11.52 -1.29
N ALA A 57 16.69 -12.71 -1.85
CA ALA A 57 15.80 -12.88 -2.98
C ALA A 57 14.35 -12.53 -2.60
N ALA A 58 13.86 -13.01 -1.46
CA ALA A 58 12.53 -12.68 -0.96
C ALA A 58 12.35 -11.17 -0.73
N ILE A 59 13.35 -10.50 -0.14
CA ILE A 59 13.37 -9.04 0.01
C ILE A 59 13.26 -8.34 -1.34
N GLN A 60 14.01 -8.80 -2.34
CA GLN A 60 13.98 -8.20 -3.66
C GLN A 60 12.63 -8.39 -4.35
N GLU A 61 12.02 -9.57 -4.20
CA GLU A 61 10.67 -9.85 -4.71
C GLU A 61 9.62 -8.94 -4.09
N THR A 62 9.63 -8.76 -2.76
CA THR A 62 8.76 -7.81 -2.07
C THR A 62 9.04 -6.37 -2.52
N LYS A 63 10.31 -5.98 -2.68
CA LYS A 63 10.69 -4.65 -3.19
C LYS A 63 10.14 -4.38 -4.60
N ASN A 64 10.08 -5.40 -5.45
CA ASN A 64 9.58 -5.29 -6.82
C ASN A 64 8.05 -5.08 -6.88
N VAL A 65 7.31 -5.33 -5.79
CA VAL A 65 5.86 -5.07 -5.72
C VAL A 65 5.56 -3.56 -5.57
N PHE A 66 6.41 -2.81 -4.86
CA PHE A 66 6.12 -1.40 -4.56
C PHE A 66 5.98 -0.50 -5.79
N PRO A 67 6.86 -0.52 -6.81
CA PRO A 67 6.75 0.40 -7.94
C PRO A 67 5.39 0.34 -8.66
N PRO A 68 4.91 -0.83 -9.14
CA PRO A 68 3.59 -0.89 -9.79
C PRO A 68 2.43 -0.64 -8.82
N LEU A 69 2.57 -0.97 -7.53
CA LEU A 69 1.55 -0.69 -6.52
C LEU A 69 1.40 0.81 -6.26
N ARG A 70 2.52 1.54 -6.16
CA ARG A 70 2.56 3.00 -5.95
C ARG A 70 1.97 3.76 -7.14
N GLU A 71 2.25 3.32 -8.36
CA GLU A 71 1.58 3.88 -9.55
C GLU A 71 0.05 3.67 -9.48
N ARG A 72 -0.42 2.46 -9.13
CA ARG A 72 -1.86 2.19 -8.95
C ARG A 72 -2.48 3.04 -7.84
N ILE A 73 -1.75 3.32 -6.75
CA ILE A 73 -2.20 4.22 -5.68
C ILE A 73 -2.32 5.64 -6.19
N LYS A 74 -1.34 6.13 -6.94
CA LYS A 74 -1.36 7.46 -7.55
C LYS A 74 -2.54 7.63 -8.51
N ASP A 75 -2.78 6.65 -9.37
CA ASP A 75 -3.93 6.64 -10.29
C ASP A 75 -5.26 6.62 -9.54
N ALA A 76 -5.37 5.79 -8.49
CA ALA A 76 -6.57 5.71 -7.67
C ALA A 76 -6.81 7.00 -6.85
N LEU A 77 -5.73 7.67 -6.42
CA LEU A 77 -5.79 8.96 -5.73
C LEU A 77 -6.35 10.03 -6.66
N GLN A 78 -5.79 10.18 -7.86
CA GLN A 78 -6.29 11.13 -8.85
C GLN A 78 -7.76 10.85 -9.17
N LYS A 79 -8.12 9.59 -9.41
CA LYS A 79 -9.51 9.20 -9.69
C LYS A 79 -10.46 9.56 -8.55
N LEU A 80 -10.03 9.41 -7.29
CA LEU A 80 -10.87 9.76 -6.15
C LEU A 80 -11.03 11.28 -6.01
N GLU A 81 -9.98 12.05 -6.29
CA GLU A 81 -10.05 13.52 -6.32
C GLU A 81 -11.06 13.99 -7.37
N ASP A 82 -10.99 13.47 -8.59
CA ASP A 82 -11.94 13.78 -9.66
C ASP A 82 -13.39 13.42 -9.27
N GLN A 83 -13.59 12.27 -8.63
CA GLN A 83 -14.91 11.83 -8.16
C GLN A 83 -15.46 12.69 -7.02
N VAL A 84 -14.60 13.27 -6.17
CA VAL A 84 -15.02 14.21 -5.14
C VAL A 84 -15.52 15.51 -5.77
N GLU A 85 -14.80 16.05 -6.76
CA GLU A 85 -15.22 17.26 -7.47
C GLU A 85 -16.56 17.06 -8.21
N GLU A 86 -16.70 15.94 -8.91
CA GLU A 86 -17.94 15.55 -9.58
C GLU A 86 -19.08 15.35 -8.56
N GLY A 87 -18.82 14.64 -7.47
CA GLY A 87 -19.80 14.39 -6.41
C GLY A 87 -20.31 15.67 -5.75
N GLN A 88 -19.43 16.66 -5.52
CA GLN A 88 -19.84 17.97 -4.99
C GLN A 88 -20.77 18.72 -5.96
N SER A 89 -20.55 18.57 -7.26
CA SER A 89 -21.37 19.21 -8.29
C SER A 89 -22.71 18.50 -8.52
N ASN A 90 -22.75 17.18 -8.33
CA ASN A 90 -23.89 16.33 -8.64
C ASN A 90 -24.74 15.94 -7.41
N GLY A 91 -24.47 16.53 -6.25
CA GLY A 91 -25.27 16.34 -5.03
C GLY A 91 -25.02 15.00 -4.32
N ALA A 92 -23.80 14.47 -4.39
CA ALA A 92 -23.38 13.36 -3.53
C ALA A 92 -23.53 13.73 -2.04
N SER A 93 -23.75 12.73 -1.18
CA SER A 93 -23.98 13.02 0.24
C SER A 93 -22.73 13.61 0.90
N GLU A 94 -22.93 14.50 1.87
CA GLU A 94 -21.83 15.09 2.64
C GLU A 94 -20.99 14.01 3.35
N GLU A 95 -21.62 12.91 3.77
CA GLU A 95 -20.95 11.77 4.38
C GLU A 95 -19.99 11.06 3.41
N GLU A 96 -20.40 10.81 2.16
CA GLU A 96 -19.54 10.21 1.15
C GLU A 96 -18.36 11.13 0.80
N ILE A 97 -18.62 12.42 0.64
CA ILE A 97 -17.58 13.42 0.35
C ILE A 97 -16.57 13.54 1.50
N THR A 98 -17.05 13.55 2.75
CA THR A 98 -16.18 13.63 3.93
C THR A 98 -15.27 12.41 4.02
N LYS A 99 -15.84 11.20 3.88
CA LYS A 99 -15.08 9.96 3.90
C LYS A 99 -14.04 9.88 2.77
N ALA A 100 -14.40 10.31 1.56
CA ALA A 100 -13.47 10.35 0.44
C ALA A 100 -12.27 11.27 0.74
N LYS A 101 -12.52 12.47 1.30
CA LYS A 101 -11.46 13.42 1.68
C LYS A 101 -10.54 12.88 2.79
N GLU A 102 -11.08 12.16 3.77
CA GLU A 102 -10.28 11.49 4.81
C GLU A 102 -9.35 10.41 4.22
N VAL A 103 -9.85 9.63 3.25
CA VAL A 103 -9.04 8.61 2.57
C VAL A 103 -7.97 9.25 1.69
N ILE A 104 -8.28 10.32 0.95
CA ILE A 104 -7.29 11.12 0.20
C ILE A 104 -6.19 11.62 1.14
N LYS A 105 -6.57 12.22 2.28
CA LYS A 105 -5.61 12.73 3.27
C LYS A 105 -4.71 11.61 3.78
N SER A 106 -5.29 10.48 4.19
CA SER A 106 -4.54 9.33 4.69
C SER A 106 -3.58 8.75 3.65
N ALA A 107 -4.00 8.67 2.38
CA ALA A 107 -3.13 8.22 1.28
C ALA A 107 -1.96 9.17 1.02
N LYS A 108 -2.20 10.50 1.08
CA LYS A 108 -1.16 11.52 0.96
C LYS A 108 -0.19 11.55 2.14
N GLU A 109 -0.63 11.11 3.32
CA GLU A 109 0.24 10.97 4.50
C GLU A 109 1.10 9.70 4.38
N ALA A 110 0.53 8.58 3.93
CA ALA A 110 1.27 7.34 3.70
C ALA A 110 2.37 7.49 2.63
N SER A 111 2.08 8.17 1.52
CA SER A 111 3.04 8.38 0.41
C SER A 111 4.20 9.35 0.70
N LYS A 112 4.23 10.00 1.87
CA LYS A 112 5.34 10.87 2.30
C LYS A 112 6.43 10.15 3.08
N GLN A 113 6.21 8.87 3.42
CA GLN A 113 7.17 8.01 4.12
C GLN A 113 8.11 7.32 3.13
#